data_AF-A0A966S4A2-F1
#
_entry.id   AF-A0A966S4A2-F1
#
_cell.length_a   1.000
_cell.length_b   1.000
_cell.length_c   1.000
_cell.angle_alpha   90.00
_cell.angle_beta   90.00
_cell.angle_gamma   90.00
#
_symmetry.space_group_name_H-M   'P 1'
#
loop_
_entity.id
_entity.type
_entity.pdbx_description
1 polymer ?
#
loop_
_entity_poly.entity_id
_entity_poly.type
_entity_poly.pdbx_seq_one_letter_code
_entity_poly.pdbx_strand_id
1 'polypeptide(L)'
;MKKIQEQECPDLIFGVGTIYTASEAEQFAKAGADFLISPIFSKEVSDYCFKNQLPYVPGCMTPTEIYTATEAGCKLVKLFPG
;
A
#
# COMPACT_ATOMS: atom_id res chain seq x y z
N MET A 1 12.47 4.72 -14.61
CA MET A 1 12.75 4.69 -13.16
C MET A 1 13.34 3.35 -12.73
N LYS A 2 12.72 2.19 -13.01
CA LYS A 2 13.30 0.87 -12.66
C LYS A 2 14.75 0.64 -13.13
N LYS A 3 15.09 0.96 -14.38
CA LYS A 3 16.47 0.86 -14.87
C LYS A 3 17.49 1.68 -14.07
N ILE A 4 17.09 2.87 -13.58
CA ILE A 4 17.98 3.74 -12.79
C ILE A 4 18.09 3.19 -11.37
N GLN A 5 16.97 2.75 -10.79
CA GLN A 5 16.96 2.06 -9.50
C GLN A 5 17.90 0.85 -9.51
N GLU A 6 17.80 -0.04 -10.51
CA GLU A 6 18.61 -1.24 -10.60
C GLU A 6 20.13 -0.94 -10.70
N GLN A 7 20.51 0.17 -11.33
CA GLN A 7 21.91 0.51 -11.56
C GLN A 7 22.53 1.36 -10.45
N GLU A 8 21.77 2.29 -9.88
CA GLU A 8 22.28 3.31 -8.97
C GLU A 8 21.81 3.12 -7.52
N CYS A 9 20.62 2.55 -7.32
CA CYS A 9 19.99 2.42 -6.00
C CYS A 9 19.25 1.06 -5.86
N PRO A 10 19.95 -0.08 -5.87
CA PRO A 10 19.32 -1.41 -5.91
C PRO A 10 18.39 -1.69 -4.72
N ASP A 11 18.63 -1.02 -3.58
CA ASP A 11 17.82 -1.16 -2.36
C ASP A 11 16.63 -0.18 -2.30
N LEU A 12 16.49 0.73 -3.27
CA LEU A 12 15.38 1.69 -3.33
C LEU A 12 14.07 0.94 -3.64
N ILE A 13 13.01 1.24 -2.90
CA ILE A 13 11.66 0.71 -3.12
C ILE A 13 10.70 1.83 -3.52
N PHE A 14 9.83 1.58 -4.50
CA PHE A 14 8.86 2.52 -5.01
C PHE A 14 7.48 2.28 -4.41
N GLY A 15 7.07 3.17 -3.51
CA GLY A 15 5.70 3.24 -3.02
C GLY A 15 4.82 4.13 -3.88
N VAL A 16 3.57 3.73 -4.11
CA VAL A 16 2.55 4.61 -4.72
C VAL A 16 1.46 4.91 -3.69
N GLY A 17 1.17 6.21 -3.52
CA GLY A 17 0.16 6.69 -2.59
C GLY A 17 -1.15 7.12 -3.24
N THR A 18 -2.16 7.34 -2.39
CA THR A 18 -3.51 7.78 -2.78
C THR A 18 -4.26 6.72 -3.59
N ILE A 19 -4.24 5.48 -3.10
CA ILE A 19 -5.01 4.36 -3.65
C ILE A 19 -6.35 4.25 -2.92
N TYR A 20 -7.45 4.09 -3.62
CA TYR A 20 -8.77 3.90 -3.01
C TYR A 20 -9.43 2.59 -3.42
N THR A 21 -9.16 2.12 -4.64
CA THR A 21 -9.86 0.97 -5.25
C THR A 21 -8.91 -0.17 -5.60
N ALA A 22 -9.47 -1.39 -5.69
CA ALA A 22 -8.72 -2.55 -6.16
C ALA A 22 -8.22 -2.39 -7.62
N SER A 23 -8.96 -1.65 -8.45
CA SER A 23 -8.56 -1.36 -9.84
C SER A 23 -7.31 -0.47 -9.91
N GLU A 24 -7.23 0.55 -9.06
CA GLU A 24 -6.02 1.38 -8.94
C GLU A 24 -4.85 0.54 -8.40
N ALA A 25 -5.10 -0.28 -7.38
CA ALA A 25 -4.09 -1.17 -6.84
C ALA A 25 -3.50 -2.10 -7.92
N GLU A 26 -4.36 -2.66 -8.78
CA GLU A 26 -3.92 -3.47 -9.92
C GLU A 26 -3.10 -2.67 -10.94
N GLN A 27 -3.55 -1.47 -11.29
CA GLN A 27 -2.86 -0.60 -12.22
C GLN A 27 -1.43 -0.30 -11.73
N PHE A 28 -1.27 0.07 -10.47
CA PHE A 28 0.04 0.44 -9.91
C PHE A 28 0.92 -0.77 -9.60
N ALA A 29 0.34 -1.91 -9.22
CA ALA A 29 1.07 -3.17 -9.14
C ALA A 29 1.68 -3.54 -10.50
N LYS A 30 0.91 -3.43 -11.59
CA LYS A 30 1.39 -3.66 -12.97
C LYS A 30 2.43 -2.64 -13.42
N ALA A 31 2.34 -1.40 -12.94
CA ALA A 31 3.36 -0.37 -13.15
C ALA A 31 4.66 -0.63 -12.38
N GLY A 32 4.66 -1.63 -11.48
CA GLY A 32 5.82 -2.09 -10.74
C GLY A 32 6.04 -1.39 -9.42
N ALA A 33 4.97 -0.91 -8.77
CA ALA A 33 5.01 -0.46 -7.38
C ALA A 33 5.43 -1.61 -6.46
N ASP A 34 6.32 -1.31 -5.51
CA ASP A 34 6.81 -2.26 -4.51
C ASP A 34 5.89 -2.30 -3.27
N PHE A 35 5.11 -1.25 -3.03
CA PHE A 35 4.05 -1.20 -2.02
C PHE A 35 3.05 -0.08 -2.31
N LEU A 36 1.86 -0.17 -1.70
CA LEU A 36 0.78 0.81 -1.86
C LEU A 36 0.46 1.52 -0.54
N ILE A 37 0.09 2.79 -0.65
CA ILE A 37 -0.38 3.62 0.47
C ILE A 37 -1.77 4.17 0.14
N SER A 38 -2.69 4.10 1.11
CA SER A 38 -4.01 4.73 1.01
C SER A 38 -4.19 5.83 2.05
N PRO A 39 -5.07 6.82 1.82
CA PRO A 39 -5.48 7.79 2.85
C PRO A 39 -6.43 7.19 3.89
N ILE A 40 -7.05 6.05 3.58
CA ILE A 40 -7.98 5.32 4.45
C ILE A 40 -7.64 3.83 4.44
N PHE A 41 -8.22 3.05 5.35
CA PHE A 41 -8.30 1.60 5.19
C PHE A 41 -9.39 1.25 4.18
N SER A 42 -8.99 0.60 3.07
CA SER A 42 -9.91 0.04 2.08
C SER A 42 -9.79 -1.49 2.08
N LYS A 43 -10.88 -2.19 2.42
CA LYS A 43 -10.87 -3.65 2.47
C LYS A 43 -10.63 -4.27 1.10
N GLU A 44 -11.19 -3.69 0.04
CA GLU A 44 -10.98 -4.19 -1.33
C GLU A 44 -9.52 -4.05 -1.78
N VAL A 45 -8.85 -2.95 -1.42
CA VAL A 45 -7.41 -2.76 -1.67
C VAL A 45 -6.60 -3.75 -0.83
N SER A 46 -6.95 -3.92 0.45
CA SER A 46 -6.30 -4.90 1.34
C SER A 46 -6.39 -6.32 0.80
N ASP A 47 -7.58 -6.76 0.35
CA ASP A 47 -7.81 -8.11 -0.19
C ASP A 47 -7.01 -8.32 -1.49
N TYR A 48 -6.99 -7.31 -2.39
CA TYR A 48 -6.18 -7.35 -3.61
C TYR A 48 -4.69 -7.47 -3.27
N CYS A 49 -4.18 -6.61 -2.40
CA CYS A 49 -2.78 -6.57 -1.99
C CYS A 49 -2.35 -7.90 -1.33
N PHE A 50 -3.19 -8.43 -0.44
CA PHE A 50 -2.95 -9.72 0.21
C PHE A 50 -2.83 -10.86 -0.82
N LYS A 51 -3.78 -10.95 -1.75
CA LYS A 51 -3.78 -11.98 -2.80
C LYS A 51 -2.55 -11.91 -3.71
N ASN A 52 -2.05 -10.69 -3.96
CA ASN A 52 -0.91 -10.46 -4.87
C ASN A 52 0.42 -10.32 -4.13
N GLN A 53 0.48 -10.59 -2.82
CA GLN A 53 1.68 -10.44 -1.99
C GLN A 53 2.30 -9.04 -2.09
N LEU A 54 1.46 -8.02 -2.29
CA LEU A 54 1.87 -6.62 -2.37
C LEU A 54 1.67 -5.95 -1.01
N PRO A 55 2.70 -5.36 -0.39
CA PRO A 55 2.53 -4.64 0.86
C PRO A 55 1.57 -3.46 0.74
N TYR A 56 0.71 -3.31 1.74
CA TYR A 56 -0.31 -2.27 1.82
C TYR A 56 -0.21 -1.53 3.14
N VAL A 57 -0.17 -0.20 3.07
CA VAL A 57 -0.11 0.70 4.23
C VAL A 57 -1.31 1.65 4.19
N PRO A 58 -2.43 1.29 4.83
CA PRO A 58 -3.60 2.16 4.91
C PRO A 58 -3.38 3.34 5.84
N GLY A 59 -4.05 4.45 5.54
CA GLY A 59 -4.22 5.58 6.45
C GLY A 59 -5.31 5.27 7.47
N CYS A 60 -5.05 5.53 8.74
CA CYS A 60 -6.02 5.40 9.83
C CYS A 60 -5.82 6.55 10.82
N MET A 61 -6.88 7.15 11.33
CA MET A 61 -6.81 8.23 12.31
C MET A 61 -7.08 7.75 13.73
N THR A 62 -7.96 6.75 13.86
CA THR A 62 -8.46 6.27 15.15
C THR A 62 -7.86 4.90 15.51
N PRO A 63 -7.76 4.57 16.81
CA PRO A 63 -7.37 3.23 17.25
C PRO A 63 -8.26 2.11 16.65
N THR A 64 -9.55 2.37 16.45
CA THR A 64 -10.48 1.41 15.85
C THR A 64 -10.11 1.12 14.39
N GLU A 65 -9.80 2.14 13.60
CA GLU A 65 -9.35 1.97 12.22
C GLU A 65 -8.01 1.23 12.17
N ILE A 66 -7.05 1.58 13.04
CA ILE A 66 -5.75 0.91 13.16
C ILE A 66 -5.94 -0.58 13.49
N TYR A 67 -6.79 -0.89 14.47
CA TYR A 67 -7.11 -2.26 14.85
C TYR A 67 -7.76 -3.03 13.70
N THR A 68 -8.74 -2.41 13.02
CA THR A 68 -9.42 -3.01 11.86
C THR A 68 -8.45 -3.35 10.73
N ALA A 69 -7.52 -2.43 10.40
CA ALA A 69 -6.49 -2.68 9.40
C ALA A 69 -5.53 -3.80 9.82
N THR A 70 -5.17 -3.84 11.10
CA THR A 70 -4.28 -4.88 11.66
C THR A 70 -4.92 -6.27 11.57
N GLU A 71 -6.20 -6.40 11.93
CA GLU A 71 -6.97 -7.66 11.82
C GLU A 71 -7.13 -8.11 10.36
N ALA A 72 -7.14 -7.17 9.41
CA ALA A 72 -7.12 -7.45 7.97
C ALA A 72 -5.73 -7.88 7.45
N GLY A 73 -4.71 -7.97 8.32
CA GLY A 73 -3.36 -8.41 7.97
C GLY A 73 -2.41 -7.30 7.54
N CYS A 74 -2.79 -6.01 7.66
CA CYS A 74 -1.89 -4.90 7.39
C CYS A 74 -0.79 -4.85 8.46
N LYS A 75 0.46 -5.09 8.06
CA LYS A 75 1.62 -5.09 8.98
C LYS A 75 2.08 -3.68 9.38
N LEU A 76 1.70 -2.68 8.59
CA LEU A 76 2.04 -1.27 8.77
C LEU A 76 0.77 -0.46 8.55
N VAL A 77 0.52 0.50 9.44
CA VAL A 77 -0.58 1.46 9.33
C VAL A 77 0.00 2.86 9.43
N LYS A 78 -0.42 3.76 8.54
CA LYS A 78 -0.04 5.16 8.54
C LYS A 78 -1.05 5.94 9.38
N LEU A 79 -0.61 6.62 10.44
CA LEU A 79 -1.47 7.55 11.16
C LEU A 79 -1.80 8.74 10.24
N PHE A 80 -3.05 8.83 9.77
CA PHE A 80 -3.50 9.81 8.78
C PHE A 80 -5.05 9.91 8.74
N PRO A 81 -5.66 11.10 8.48
CA PRO A 81 -5.01 12.40 8.27
C PRO A 81 -4.32 12.94 9.53
N GLY A 82 -3.43 13.92 9.38
CA GLY A 82 -2.68 14.54 10.46
C GLY A 82 -1.97 15.79 9.97
#